data_AF-A0A3A1WIN3-F1
#
_entry.id   AF-A0A3A1WIN3-F1
#
_cell.length_a   1.000
_cell.length_b   1.000
_cell.length_c   1.000
_cell.angle_alpha   90.00
_cell.angle_beta   90.00
_cell.angle_gamma   90.00
#
_symmetry.space_group_name_H-M   'P 1'
#
loop_
_entity.id
_entity.type
_entity.pdbx_description
1 polymer ?
#
loop_
_entity_poly.entity_id
_entity_poly.type
_entity_poly.pdbx_seq_one_letter_code
_entity_poly.pdbx_strand_id
1 'polypeptide(L)'
;MAWGSRTVSLEGSGNRPLSANRSPPERLLLSADDQAAFLDQLGIYLAALYPRCPEAWRWRLVERARKRGHYGRLGEIAGILVDTSVRHEATDYDRLFKVNGRGGGLTREEARMVVAAEVQDTVEAWRLGSVETDASYAEMLRDIRRRRQKKGRRRNNFGVIGHESAAIADHLREWLARPSGGGSAGTVEDPTEGVNVDTEAPAACVERHAPAMGQVVD
;
A
#
# COMPACT_ATOMS: atom_id res chain seq x y z
N MET A 1 -19.13 67.14 -7.80
CA MET A 1 -18.26 65.96 -7.99
C MET A 1 -19.06 64.91 -8.74
N ALA A 2 -18.75 64.71 -10.01
CA ALA A 2 -19.52 63.89 -10.95
C ALA A 2 -19.05 62.42 -10.89
N TRP A 3 -19.98 61.49 -10.73
CA TRP A 3 -19.72 60.06 -10.85
C TRP A 3 -20.07 59.64 -12.28
N GLY A 4 -19.05 59.28 -13.06
CA GLY A 4 -19.19 58.84 -14.44
C GLY A 4 -19.61 57.37 -14.53
N SER A 5 -20.75 57.13 -15.18
CA SER A 5 -21.21 55.81 -15.62
C SER A 5 -20.26 55.25 -16.68
N ARG A 6 -19.67 54.07 -16.43
CA ARG A 6 -18.99 53.29 -17.47
C ARG A 6 -19.97 52.27 -18.06
N THR A 7 -20.26 52.43 -19.33
CA THR A 7 -20.84 51.40 -20.20
C THR A 7 -19.75 50.40 -20.58
N VAL A 8 -19.95 49.11 -20.29
CA VAL A 8 -19.09 48.02 -20.77
C VAL A 8 -19.74 47.46 -22.03
N SER A 9 -19.06 47.63 -23.15
CA SER A 9 -19.47 47.09 -24.45
C SER A 9 -19.17 45.58 -24.52
N LEU A 10 -20.20 44.81 -24.88
CA LEU A 10 -20.14 43.38 -25.19
C LEU A 10 -20.02 43.24 -26.72
N GLU A 11 -18.80 43.13 -27.24
CA GLU A 11 -18.58 42.67 -28.62
C GLU A 11 -17.34 41.78 -28.70
N GLY A 12 -17.45 40.68 -29.46
CA GLY A 12 -16.30 39.89 -29.91
C GLY A 12 -16.36 38.39 -29.66
N SER A 13 -17.47 37.73 -30.01
CA SER A 13 -17.51 36.26 -30.12
C SER A 13 -16.74 35.81 -31.38
N GLY A 14 -15.41 35.78 -31.27
CA GLY A 14 -14.50 35.24 -32.27
C GLY A 14 -14.55 33.72 -32.31
N ASN A 15 -15.23 33.19 -33.32
CA ASN A 15 -15.35 31.78 -33.68
C ASN A 15 -13.94 31.20 -33.96
N ARG A 16 -13.32 30.54 -32.97
CA ARG A 16 -12.03 29.83 -33.19
C ARG A 16 -12.31 28.46 -33.80
N PRO A 17 -11.69 28.11 -34.95
CA PRO A 17 -11.84 26.79 -35.52
C PRO A 17 -11.33 25.73 -34.54
N LEU A 18 -12.18 24.73 -34.29
CA LEU A 18 -11.90 23.56 -33.48
C LEU A 18 -10.66 22.87 -34.03
N SER A 19 -9.58 22.93 -33.25
CA SER A 19 -8.32 22.22 -33.46
C SER A 19 -8.57 20.71 -33.38
N ALA A 20 -9.00 20.13 -34.50
CA ALA A 20 -9.07 18.70 -34.73
C ALA A 20 -7.69 18.21 -35.17
N ASN A 21 -6.78 17.99 -34.20
CA ASN A 21 -5.59 17.14 -34.30
C ASN A 21 -4.81 17.16 -32.98
N ARG A 22 -5.46 16.75 -31.88
CA ARG A 22 -4.71 16.23 -30.73
C ARG A 22 -4.70 14.72 -30.87
N SER A 23 -3.69 14.19 -31.55
CA SER A 23 -3.34 12.77 -31.43
C SER A 23 -3.42 12.37 -29.96
N PRO A 24 -3.99 11.21 -29.62
CA PRO A 24 -3.97 10.71 -28.24
C PRO A 24 -2.54 10.86 -27.73
N PRO A 25 -2.32 11.43 -26.53
CA PRO A 25 -0.97 11.55 -26.01
C PRO A 25 -0.37 10.15 -26.10
N GLU A 26 0.68 10.05 -26.90
CA GLU A 26 1.49 8.87 -27.05
C GLU A 26 1.82 8.45 -25.62
N ARG A 27 1.04 7.51 -25.07
CA ARG A 27 1.44 6.79 -23.88
C ARG A 27 2.68 6.11 -24.39
N LEU A 28 3.85 6.68 -24.11
CA LEU A 28 5.13 6.08 -24.43
C LEU A 28 5.11 4.74 -23.70
N LEU A 29 4.64 3.72 -24.41
CA LEU A 29 4.53 2.38 -23.91
C LEU A 29 5.97 1.93 -23.71
N LEU A 30 6.32 1.60 -22.47
CA LEU A 30 7.59 0.94 -22.18
C LEU A 30 7.75 -0.26 -23.11
N SER A 31 8.97 -0.55 -23.53
CA SER A 31 9.22 -1.77 -24.30
C SER A 31 8.82 -3.00 -23.49
N ALA A 32 8.55 -4.14 -24.15
CA ALA A 32 8.20 -5.37 -23.43
C ALA A 32 9.30 -5.77 -22.43
N ASP A 33 10.56 -5.55 -22.77
CA ASP A 33 11.72 -5.82 -21.92
C ASP A 33 11.75 -4.88 -20.70
N ASP A 34 11.50 -3.58 -20.90
CA ASP A 34 11.41 -2.62 -19.80
C ASP A 34 10.24 -2.94 -18.86
N GLN A 35 9.10 -3.39 -19.40
CA GLN A 35 7.95 -3.82 -18.61
C GLN A 35 8.29 -5.05 -17.77
N ALA A 36 8.95 -6.06 -18.36
CA ALA A 36 9.38 -7.26 -17.65
C ALA A 36 10.40 -6.92 -16.54
N ALA A 37 11.39 -6.07 -16.84
CA ALA A 37 12.37 -5.60 -15.87
C ALA A 37 11.71 -4.85 -14.71
N PHE A 38 10.74 -3.98 -14.99
CA PHE A 38 10.00 -3.28 -13.93
C PHE A 38 9.23 -4.25 -13.02
N LEU A 39 8.58 -5.28 -13.58
CA LEU A 39 7.81 -6.25 -12.79
C LEU A 39 8.72 -7.09 -11.87
N ASP A 40 9.91 -7.48 -12.34
CA ASP A 40 10.94 -8.13 -11.50
C ASP A 40 11.37 -7.22 -10.35
N GLN A 41 11.72 -5.97 -10.68
CA GLN A 41 12.10 -4.95 -9.70
C GLN A 41 10.99 -4.69 -8.66
N LEU A 42 9.72 -4.70 -9.08
CA LEU A 42 8.57 -4.58 -8.20
C LEU A 42 8.43 -5.77 -7.26
N GLY A 43 8.67 -7.00 -7.75
CA GLY A 43 8.70 -8.19 -6.92
C GLY A 43 9.75 -8.10 -5.80
N ILE A 44 10.97 -7.69 -6.15
CA ILE A 44 12.07 -7.48 -5.19
C ILE A 44 11.70 -6.39 -4.18
N TYR A 45 11.15 -5.27 -4.66
CA TYR A 45 10.70 -4.18 -3.82
C TYR A 45 9.66 -4.65 -2.80
N LEU A 46 8.64 -5.39 -3.25
CA LEU A 46 7.60 -5.90 -2.38
C LEU A 46 8.13 -6.89 -1.33
N ALA A 47 9.10 -7.74 -1.70
CA ALA A 47 9.72 -8.67 -0.77
C ALA A 47 10.52 -7.97 0.33
N ALA A 48 11.27 -6.92 -0.01
CA ALA A 48 12.11 -6.19 0.96
C ALA A 48 11.31 -5.19 1.81
N LEU A 49 10.30 -4.53 1.25
CA LEU A 49 9.49 -3.53 1.96
C LEU A 49 8.31 -4.13 2.72
N TYR A 50 7.79 -5.27 2.29
CA TYR A 50 6.64 -5.94 2.91
C TYR A 50 6.96 -7.41 3.19
N PRO A 51 7.97 -7.70 4.04
CA PRO A 51 8.45 -9.06 4.26
C PRO A 51 7.37 -9.97 4.87
N ARG A 52 6.48 -9.42 5.71
CA ARG A 52 5.37 -10.16 6.33
C ARG A 52 4.11 -10.23 5.47
N CYS A 53 4.06 -9.55 4.33
CA CYS A 53 2.99 -9.78 3.36
C CYS A 53 3.10 -11.22 2.83
N PRO A 54 2.01 -12.03 2.82
CA PRO A 54 2.08 -13.38 2.29
C PRO A 54 2.57 -13.41 0.85
N GLU A 55 3.36 -14.41 0.47
CA GLU A 55 3.95 -14.49 -0.87
C GLU A 55 2.90 -14.50 -1.99
N ALA A 56 1.81 -15.24 -1.79
CA ALA A 56 0.68 -15.28 -2.72
C ALA A 56 0.07 -13.89 -2.95
N TRP A 57 0.06 -13.02 -1.94
CA TRP A 57 -0.40 -11.64 -2.08
C TRP A 57 0.60 -10.82 -2.89
N ARG A 58 1.90 -10.88 -2.58
CA ARG A 58 2.93 -10.18 -3.37
C ARG A 58 2.87 -10.54 -4.85
N TRP A 59 2.71 -11.83 -5.18
CA TRP A 59 2.55 -12.28 -6.56
C TRP A 59 1.31 -11.69 -7.24
N ARG A 60 0.15 -11.67 -6.54
CA ARG A 60 -1.08 -11.04 -7.05
C ARG A 60 -0.91 -9.54 -7.29
N LEU A 61 -0.13 -8.84 -6.47
CA LEU A 61 0.16 -7.41 -6.64
C LEU A 61 0.95 -7.17 -7.93
N VAL A 62 2.00 -7.96 -8.18
CA VAL A 62 2.79 -7.89 -9.43
C VAL A 62 1.91 -8.20 -10.64
N GLU A 63 1.07 -9.24 -10.54
CA GLU A 63 0.14 -9.61 -11.61
C GLU A 63 -0.87 -8.51 -11.93
N ARG A 64 -1.36 -7.82 -10.89
CA ARG A 64 -2.24 -6.67 -11.03
C ARG A 64 -1.55 -5.50 -11.72
N ALA A 65 -0.29 -5.24 -11.39
CA ALA A 65 0.52 -4.22 -12.06
C ALA A 65 0.64 -4.51 -13.56
N ARG A 66 0.95 -5.76 -13.91
CA ARG A 66 1.03 -6.25 -15.30
C ARG A 66 -0.29 -6.07 -16.04
N LYS A 67 -1.39 -6.61 -15.51
CA LYS A 67 -2.72 -6.56 -16.16
C LYS A 67 -3.23 -5.14 -16.37
N ARG A 68 -2.95 -4.22 -15.44
CA ARG A 68 -3.41 -2.83 -15.51
C ARG A 68 -2.41 -1.89 -16.21
N GLY A 69 -1.23 -2.37 -16.57
CA GLY A 69 -0.17 -1.54 -17.15
C GLY A 69 0.33 -0.45 -16.21
N HIS A 70 0.41 -0.74 -14.91
CA HIS A 70 0.91 0.20 -13.92
C HIS A 70 2.43 0.19 -13.89
N TYR A 71 3.02 1.13 -14.62
CA TYR A 71 4.46 1.35 -14.68
C TYR A 71 4.81 2.75 -14.18
N GLY A 72 5.90 2.87 -13.43
CA GLY A 72 6.27 4.13 -12.79
C GLY A 72 7.40 3.96 -11.79
N ARG A 73 7.39 4.75 -10.73
CA ARG A 73 8.36 4.59 -9.64
C ARG A 73 7.92 3.44 -8.73
N LEU A 74 8.83 2.55 -8.38
CA LEU A 74 8.54 1.36 -7.56
C LEU A 74 7.71 1.68 -6.30
N GLY A 75 8.16 2.62 -5.48
CA GLY A 75 7.45 2.97 -4.24
C GLY A 75 6.05 3.54 -4.44
N GLU A 76 5.83 4.31 -5.51
CA GLU A 76 4.51 4.87 -5.83
C GLU A 76 3.56 3.76 -6.29
N ILE A 77 4.01 2.92 -7.22
CA ILE A 77 3.20 1.81 -7.74
C ILE A 77 2.92 0.77 -6.65
N ALA A 78 3.93 0.38 -5.87
CA ALA A 78 3.77 -0.54 -4.76
C ALA A 78 2.78 0.00 -3.71
N GLY A 79 2.89 1.27 -3.33
CA GLY A 79 1.97 1.90 -2.38
C GLY A 79 0.51 1.89 -2.88
N ILE A 80 0.27 2.30 -4.12
CA ILE A 80 -1.08 2.27 -4.73
C ILE A 80 -1.63 0.84 -4.74
N LEU A 81 -0.82 -0.12 -5.16
CA LEU A 81 -1.22 -1.52 -5.26
C LEU A 81 -1.55 -2.10 -3.89
N VAL A 82 -0.67 -1.93 -2.89
CA VAL A 82 -0.88 -2.44 -1.53
C VAL A 82 -2.12 -1.82 -0.90
N ASP A 83 -2.23 -0.49 -0.86
CA ASP A 83 -3.36 0.22 -0.27
C ASP A 83 -4.69 -0.19 -0.92
N THR A 84 -4.74 -0.25 -2.25
CA THR A 84 -5.94 -0.68 -2.97
C THR A 84 -6.29 -2.13 -2.65
N SER A 85 -5.30 -3.01 -2.57
CA SER A 85 -5.55 -4.44 -2.35
C SER A 85 -6.02 -4.71 -0.94
N VAL A 86 -5.35 -4.14 0.07
CA VAL A 86 -5.77 -4.25 1.47
C VAL A 86 -7.18 -3.71 1.64
N ARG A 87 -7.47 -2.51 1.11
CA ARG A 87 -8.81 -1.93 1.19
C ARG A 87 -9.89 -2.83 0.61
N HIS A 88 -9.68 -3.43 -0.56
CA HIS A 88 -10.75 -4.18 -1.22
C HIS A 88 -10.83 -5.66 -0.80
N GLU A 89 -9.72 -6.27 -0.39
CA GLU A 89 -9.64 -7.72 -0.17
C GLU A 89 -9.40 -8.10 1.29
N ALA A 90 -8.89 -7.19 2.12
CA ALA A 90 -8.59 -7.46 3.53
C ALA A 90 -9.52 -6.71 4.50
N THR A 91 -10.40 -5.82 4.02
CA THR A 91 -11.36 -5.12 4.87
C THR A 91 -12.79 -5.24 4.32
N ASP A 92 -13.77 -4.79 5.11
CA ASP A 92 -15.19 -4.80 4.72
C ASP A 92 -15.59 -3.65 3.75
N TYR A 93 -14.63 -2.97 3.11
CA TYR A 93 -14.87 -1.82 2.22
C TYR A 93 -15.96 -2.09 1.17
N ASP A 94 -15.87 -3.21 0.46
CA ASP A 94 -16.83 -3.57 -0.58
C ASP A 94 -18.22 -3.88 -0.02
N ARG A 95 -18.31 -4.32 1.25
CA ARG A 95 -19.59 -4.56 1.94
C ARG A 95 -20.20 -3.24 2.41
N LEU A 96 -19.41 -2.33 2.98
CA LEU A 96 -19.87 -1.01 3.43
C LEU A 96 -20.57 -0.22 2.31
N PHE A 97 -20.11 -0.39 1.06
CA PHE A 97 -20.75 0.20 -0.10
C PHE A 97 -22.06 -0.50 -0.51
N LYS A 98 -22.17 -1.83 -0.30
CA LYS A 98 -23.29 -2.66 -0.78
C LYS A 98 -24.46 -2.79 0.20
N VAL A 99 -24.22 -2.64 1.51
CA VAL A 99 -25.18 -3.00 2.56
C VAL A 99 -26.47 -2.16 2.56
N ASN A 100 -26.47 -0.96 1.99
CA ASN A 100 -27.67 -0.10 1.99
C ASN A 100 -28.16 0.24 0.58
N GLY A 101 -28.48 -0.80 -0.20
CA GLY A 101 -28.96 -0.78 -1.60
C GLY A 101 -30.26 -0.02 -1.91
N ARG A 102 -30.66 0.96 -1.09
CA ARG A 102 -31.74 1.93 -1.36
C ARG A 102 -31.34 3.37 -1.03
N GLY A 103 -30.11 3.77 -1.37
CA GLY A 103 -29.65 5.15 -1.27
C GLY A 103 -29.15 5.61 0.11
N GLY A 104 -28.91 4.67 1.04
CA GLY A 104 -28.40 4.96 2.39
C GLY A 104 -27.00 4.41 2.67
N GLY A 105 -26.28 3.94 1.64
CA GLY A 105 -24.91 3.43 1.79
C GLY A 105 -23.92 4.53 2.08
N LEU A 106 -22.84 4.19 2.76
CA LEU A 106 -21.72 5.12 2.89
C LEU A 106 -21.23 5.47 1.49
N THR A 107 -20.96 6.75 1.27
CA THR A 107 -20.20 7.22 0.12
C THR A 107 -18.84 6.55 0.08
N ARG A 108 -18.16 6.60 -1.07
CA ARG A 108 -16.82 5.98 -1.20
C ARG A 108 -15.83 6.59 -0.22
N GLU A 109 -15.94 7.90 0.01
CA GLU A 109 -15.14 8.67 0.94
C GLU A 109 -15.42 8.24 2.39
N GLU A 110 -16.69 8.11 2.77
CA GLU A 110 -17.07 7.63 4.11
C GLU A 110 -16.62 6.19 4.36
N ALA A 111 -16.85 5.28 3.41
CA ALA A 111 -16.37 3.91 3.50
C ALA A 111 -14.84 3.85 3.61
N ARG A 112 -14.10 4.74 2.90
CA ARG A 112 -12.64 4.86 3.04
C ARG A 112 -12.25 5.33 4.43
N MET A 113 -12.97 6.28 5.02
CA MET A 113 -12.70 6.75 6.38
C MET A 113 -12.89 5.63 7.42
N VAL A 114 -13.94 4.81 7.27
CA VAL A 114 -14.23 3.71 8.19
C VAL A 114 -13.10 2.67 8.19
N VAL A 115 -12.61 2.26 7.03
CA VAL A 115 -11.57 1.22 6.93
C VAL A 115 -10.14 1.77 6.99
N ALA A 116 -9.95 3.09 7.10
CA ALA A 116 -8.63 3.72 7.00
C ALA A 116 -7.64 3.20 8.05
N ALA A 117 -8.08 3.09 9.30
CA ALA A 117 -7.26 2.59 10.40
C ALA A 117 -6.86 1.12 10.17
N GLU A 118 -7.82 0.26 9.84
CA GLU A 118 -7.57 -1.16 9.56
C GLU A 118 -6.63 -1.38 8.37
N VAL A 119 -6.77 -0.57 7.31
CA VAL A 119 -5.85 -0.58 6.16
C VAL A 119 -4.44 -0.21 6.62
N GLN A 120 -4.30 0.86 7.40
CA GLN A 120 -3.01 1.30 7.92
C GLN A 120 -2.37 0.22 8.80
N ASP A 121 -3.10 -0.33 9.76
CA ASP A 121 -2.63 -1.38 10.68
C ASP A 121 -2.15 -2.61 9.91
N THR A 122 -2.90 -3.04 8.90
CA THR A 122 -2.54 -4.18 8.05
C THR A 122 -1.25 -3.90 7.26
N VAL A 123 -1.14 -2.70 6.68
CA VAL A 123 0.05 -2.30 5.90
C VAL A 123 1.29 -2.19 6.80
N GLU A 124 1.15 -1.61 7.99
CA GLU A 124 2.23 -1.52 8.98
C GLU A 124 2.66 -2.90 9.46
N ALA A 125 1.72 -3.80 9.74
CA ALA A 125 2.01 -5.18 10.10
C ALA A 125 2.81 -5.91 9.01
N TRP A 126 2.51 -5.65 7.73
CA TRP A 126 3.27 -6.22 6.61
C TRP A 126 4.68 -5.66 6.47
N ARG A 127 4.91 -4.42 6.91
CA ARG A 127 6.21 -3.72 6.87
C ARG A 127 7.15 -4.09 8.02
N LEU A 128 6.69 -4.83 9.04
CA LEU A 128 7.54 -5.21 10.16
C LEU A 128 8.75 -6.03 9.70
N GLY A 129 9.96 -5.57 10.04
CA GLY A 129 11.22 -6.16 9.60
C GLY A 129 11.65 -5.76 8.18
N SER A 130 11.04 -4.73 7.61
CA SER A 130 11.41 -4.21 6.29
C SER A 130 12.76 -3.50 6.28
N VAL A 131 13.31 -3.36 5.08
CA VAL A 131 14.52 -2.57 4.80
C VAL A 131 14.41 -1.08 5.16
N GLU A 132 13.22 -0.54 5.47
CA GLU A 132 13.05 0.89 5.80
C GLU A 132 13.83 1.32 7.05
N THR A 133 14.12 0.38 7.95
CA THR A 133 14.94 0.62 9.14
C THR A 133 16.44 0.61 8.86
N ASP A 134 16.87 0.18 7.66
CA ASP A 134 18.27 0.14 7.26
C ASP A 134 18.78 1.54 6.86
N ALA A 135 19.84 2.00 7.52
CA ALA A 135 20.42 3.32 7.27
C ALA A 135 20.95 3.50 5.84
N SER A 136 21.50 2.44 5.24
CA SER A 136 22.05 2.47 3.89
C SER A 136 20.96 2.64 2.83
N TYR A 137 19.79 2.03 3.05
CA TYR A 137 18.63 2.25 2.20
C TYR A 137 18.11 3.69 2.30
N ALA A 138 18.01 4.22 3.52
CA ALA A 138 17.57 5.60 3.73
C ALA A 138 18.52 6.63 3.09
N GLU A 139 19.84 6.39 3.12
CA GLU A 139 20.84 7.22 2.45
C GLU A 139 20.72 7.15 0.92
N MET A 140 20.59 5.94 0.37
CA MET A 140 20.39 5.73 -1.06
C MET A 140 19.15 6.48 -1.59
N LEU A 141 18.03 6.43 -0.85
CA LEU A 141 16.82 7.19 -1.21
C LEU A 141 17.03 8.71 -1.14
N ARG A 142 17.79 9.21 -0.16
CA ARG A 142 18.15 10.64 -0.07
C ARG A 142 18.96 11.07 -1.30
N ASP A 143 19.89 10.25 -1.76
CA ASP A 143 20.69 10.55 -2.93
C ASP A 143 19.92 10.49 -4.24
N ILE A 144 18.99 9.54 -4.39
CA ILE A 144 18.01 9.55 -5.50
C ILE A 144 17.21 10.86 -5.48
N ARG A 145 16.70 11.28 -4.31
CA ARG A 145 15.92 12.52 -4.16
C ARG A 145 16.74 13.76 -4.53
N ARG A 146 18.00 13.85 -4.07
CA ARG A 146 18.93 14.94 -4.42
C ARG A 146 19.19 14.99 -5.94
N ARG A 147 19.40 13.83 -6.58
CA ARG A 147 19.59 13.74 -8.04
C ARG A 147 18.35 14.21 -8.81
N ARG A 148 17.14 13.87 -8.33
CA ARG A 148 15.88 14.34 -8.92
C ARG A 148 15.71 15.86 -8.84
N GLN A 149 16.08 16.48 -7.71
CA GLN A 149 16.00 17.93 -7.55
C GLN A 149 16.94 18.67 -8.52
N LYS A 150 18.17 18.16 -8.73
CA LYS A 150 19.13 18.74 -9.67
C LYS A 150 18.69 18.64 -11.15
N LYS A 151 17.98 17.57 -11.53
CA LYS A 151 17.61 17.30 -12.95
C LYS A 151 16.38 18.07 -13.47
N GLY A 152 15.69 18.86 -12.65
CA GLY A 152 14.58 19.72 -13.08
C GLY A 152 13.48 18.97 -13.86
N ARG A 153 13.07 19.51 -15.02
CA ARG A 153 11.98 18.95 -15.86
C ARG A 153 12.22 17.51 -16.34
N ARG A 154 13.46 17.00 -16.37
CA ARG A 154 13.78 15.62 -16.82
C ARG A 154 13.48 14.54 -15.78
N ARG A 155 13.04 14.92 -14.56
CA ARG A 155 12.79 13.95 -13.46
C ARG A 155 11.70 12.92 -13.77
N ASN A 156 10.76 13.23 -14.65
CA ASN A 156 9.64 12.35 -15.02
C ASN A 156 9.89 11.58 -16.33
N ASN A 157 11.13 11.58 -16.84
CA ASN A 157 11.48 10.80 -18.01
C ASN A 157 11.54 9.31 -17.65
N PHE A 158 10.92 8.45 -18.47
CA PHE A 158 10.86 6.99 -18.21
C PHE A 158 12.23 6.34 -18.06
N GLY A 159 13.24 6.73 -18.84
CA GLY A 159 14.60 6.21 -18.68
C GLY A 159 15.20 6.57 -17.32
N VAL A 160 14.94 7.78 -16.82
CA VAL A 160 15.37 8.18 -15.47
C VAL A 160 14.67 7.35 -14.39
N ILE A 161 13.36 7.12 -14.55
CA ILE A 161 12.56 6.29 -13.63
C ILE A 161 13.05 4.83 -13.65
N GLY A 162 13.34 4.29 -14.84
CA GLY A 162 13.86 2.93 -15.02
C GLY A 162 15.22 2.75 -14.34
N HIS A 163 16.17 3.66 -14.57
CA HIS A 163 17.48 3.62 -13.90
C HIS A 163 17.38 3.73 -12.38
N GLU A 164 16.50 4.58 -11.86
CA GLU A 164 16.29 4.68 -10.41
C GLU A 164 15.64 3.41 -9.85
N SER A 165 14.70 2.80 -10.57
CA SER A 165 14.03 1.57 -10.16
C SER A 165 15.01 0.39 -10.14
N ALA A 166 15.87 0.28 -11.16
CA ALA A 166 16.94 -0.70 -11.20
C ALA A 166 17.91 -0.53 -10.02
N ALA A 167 18.39 0.69 -9.77
CA ALA A 167 19.31 0.96 -8.66
C ALA A 167 18.71 0.63 -7.28
N ILE A 168 17.41 0.91 -7.10
CA ILE A 168 16.69 0.51 -5.88
C ILE A 168 16.64 -1.01 -5.79
N ALA A 169 16.19 -1.70 -6.85
CA ALA A 169 16.05 -3.15 -6.83
C ALA A 169 17.38 -3.88 -6.60
N ASP A 170 18.48 -3.39 -7.17
CA ASP A 170 19.81 -3.99 -6.95
C ASP A 170 20.25 -3.90 -5.50
N HIS A 171 20.09 -2.73 -4.88
CA HIS A 171 20.37 -2.54 -3.45
C HIS A 171 19.48 -3.43 -2.57
N LEU A 172 18.19 -3.54 -2.91
CA LEU A 172 17.25 -4.40 -2.17
C LEU A 172 17.56 -5.89 -2.34
N ARG A 173 18.03 -6.30 -3.51
CA ARG A 173 18.47 -7.68 -3.77
C ARG A 173 19.69 -8.02 -2.93
N GLU A 174 20.66 -7.10 -2.83
CA GLU A 174 21.80 -7.26 -1.94
C GLU A 174 21.37 -7.35 -0.47
N TRP A 175 20.46 -6.49 -0.02
CA TRP A 175 19.92 -6.51 1.34
C TRP A 175 19.22 -7.85 1.65
N LEU A 176 18.38 -8.34 0.74
CA LEU A 176 17.67 -9.63 0.87
C LEU A 176 18.63 -10.84 0.90
N ALA A 177 19.80 -10.73 0.25
CA ALA A 177 20.79 -11.80 0.22
C ALA A 177 21.63 -11.88 1.50
N ARG A 178 21.56 -10.88 2.40
CA ARG A 178 22.28 -10.92 3.67
C ARG A 178 21.69 -12.03 4.56
N PRO A 179 22.53 -12.94 5.10
CA PRO A 179 22.05 -13.90 6.09
C PRO A 179 21.46 -13.10 7.27
N SER A 180 20.22 -13.43 7.63
CA SER A 180 19.31 -12.64 8.46
C SER A 180 19.94 -12.08 9.75
N GLY A 181 19.90 -10.76 9.97
CA GLY A 181 20.32 -10.16 11.25
C GLY A 181 20.47 -8.64 11.35
N GLY A 182 19.88 -7.83 10.46
CA GLY A 182 19.80 -6.36 10.68
C GLY A 182 18.71 -5.97 11.68
N GLY A 183 17.76 -6.88 11.95
CA GLY A 183 17.02 -6.88 13.19
C GLY A 183 17.80 -7.76 14.15
N SER A 184 18.37 -7.15 15.19
CA SER A 184 18.55 -7.83 16.46
C SER A 184 17.24 -8.56 16.74
N ALA A 185 17.23 -9.88 16.57
CA ALA A 185 16.32 -10.70 17.33
C ALA A 185 16.71 -10.37 18.77
N GLY A 186 16.00 -9.43 19.38
CA GLY A 186 15.99 -9.32 20.82
C GLY A 186 15.67 -10.73 21.29
N THR A 187 16.69 -11.41 21.80
CA THR A 187 16.51 -12.51 22.71
C THR A 187 15.54 -11.96 23.74
N VAL A 188 14.27 -12.32 23.59
CA VAL A 188 13.35 -12.30 24.72
C VAL A 188 13.97 -13.33 25.63
N GLU A 189 14.84 -12.87 26.52
CA GLU A 189 15.29 -13.66 27.65
C GLU A 189 14.00 -14.03 28.36
N ASP A 190 13.65 -15.31 28.22
CA ASP A 190 12.58 -15.95 28.95
C ASP A 190 12.91 -15.78 30.44
N PRO A 191 12.14 -14.99 31.21
CA PRO A 191 12.35 -14.91 32.64
C PRO A 191 11.65 -16.12 33.28
N THR A 192 12.11 -17.33 32.96
CA THR A 192 11.82 -18.52 33.75
C THR A 192 12.87 -18.63 34.87
N GLU A 193 12.96 -17.60 35.71
CA GLU A 193 13.51 -17.76 37.06
C GLU A 193 12.36 -18.05 38.02
N GLY A 194 12.20 -19.35 38.29
CA GLY A 194 11.83 -19.89 39.60
C GLY A 194 10.65 -19.29 40.35
N VAL A 195 9.43 -19.71 40.01
CA VAL A 195 8.39 -19.84 41.03
C VAL A 195 8.31 -21.32 41.42
N ASN A 196 8.94 -21.65 42.55
CA ASN A 196 8.65 -22.88 43.28
C ASN A 196 7.18 -22.84 43.69
N VAL A 197 6.35 -23.64 43.02
CA VAL A 197 5.00 -23.93 43.50
C VAL A 197 5.11 -25.25 44.27
N ASP A 198 5.21 -25.10 45.59
CA ASP A 198 5.07 -26.22 46.51
C ASP A 198 3.75 -26.93 46.26
N THR A 199 3.88 -28.23 46.04
CA THR A 199 2.79 -29.18 45.84
C THR A 199 2.13 -29.44 47.20
N GLU A 200 0.93 -28.91 47.39
CA GLU A 200 -0.01 -29.44 48.38
C GLU A 200 -1.38 -29.64 47.71
N ALA A 201 -1.67 -30.89 47.37
CA ALA A 201 -3.05 -31.35 47.24
C ALA A 201 -3.64 -31.46 48.66
N PRO A 202 -4.95 -31.21 48.86
CA PRO A 202 -5.85 -32.36 48.78
C PRO A 202 -7.30 -32.08 48.33
N ALA A 203 -7.96 -33.20 47.99
CA ALA A 203 -9.37 -33.53 48.22
C ALA A 203 -10.48 -32.86 47.37
N ALA A 204 -10.96 -33.67 46.42
CA ALA A 204 -12.36 -34.05 46.18
C ALA A 204 -13.52 -33.20 46.79
N CYS A 205 -14.43 -32.77 45.91
CA CYS A 205 -15.91 -32.84 46.00
C CYS A 205 -16.45 -32.39 44.63
N VAL A 206 -17.06 -33.26 43.81
CA VAL A 206 -18.53 -33.50 43.75
C VAL A 206 -19.29 -32.18 43.80
N GLU A 207 -19.95 -31.71 42.74
CA GLU A 207 -21.32 -32.14 42.42
C GLU A 207 -21.77 -31.66 41.02
N ARG A 208 -22.57 -32.52 40.37
CA ARG A 208 -23.23 -32.33 39.08
C ARG A 208 -24.37 -31.33 39.21
N HIS A 209 -24.63 -30.48 38.22
CA HIS A 209 -25.97 -29.97 37.92
C HIS A 209 -26.16 -29.81 36.40
N ALA A 210 -27.11 -30.59 35.86
CA ALA A 210 -27.61 -30.51 34.49
C ALA A 210 -28.85 -29.59 34.45
N PRO A 211 -29.08 -28.80 33.39
CA PRO A 211 -30.29 -27.99 33.26
C PRO A 211 -31.47 -28.84 32.75
N ALA A 212 -32.62 -28.61 33.39
CA ALA A 212 -33.90 -29.27 33.14
C ALA A 212 -34.52 -28.87 31.80
N MET A 213 -35.06 -29.87 31.11
CA MET A 213 -35.91 -29.77 29.94
C MET A 213 -37.26 -29.14 30.31
N GLY A 214 -37.62 -28.03 29.67
CA GLY A 214 -38.96 -27.46 29.74
C GLY A 214 -39.93 -28.22 28.83
N GLN A 215 -41.02 -28.71 29.40
CA GLN A 215 -42.11 -29.37 28.70
C GLN A 215 -43.04 -28.36 28.00
N VAL A 216 -43.46 -28.75 26.81
CA VAL A 216 -44.57 -28.20 26.03
C VAL A 216 -45.87 -28.80 26.59
N VAL A 217 -46.89 -27.96 26.77
CA VAL A 217 -48.28 -28.40 26.96
C VAL A 217 -49.14 -27.63 25.97
N ASP A 218 -49.88 -28.40 25.17
CA ASP A 218 -51.06 -27.99 24.40
C ASP A 218 -52.29 -27.84 25.32
#